data_AF-A0A8J2HR61-F1
#
_entry.id   AF-A0A8J2HR61-F1
#
_cell.length_a   1.000
_cell.length_b   1.000
_cell.length_c   1.000
_cell.angle_alpha   90.00
_cell.angle_beta   90.00
_cell.angle_gamma   90.00
#
_symmetry.space_group_name_H-M   'P 1'
#
loop_
_entity.id
_entity.type
_entity.pdbx_description
1 polymer ?
#
loop_
_entity_poly.entity_id
_entity_poly.type
_entity_poly.pdbx_seq_one_letter_code
_entity_poly.pdbx_strand_id
1 'polypeptide(L)'
;MRERVTIRKTWLSEKNDNVKHLFAIGTQNIELENYETLQSEQAKFKDLLLLPKLRDAYGTLTKKVSQSFQRIYDLYDFDYLLKVDDDSFVVLHKLLVNLDTWEAKGYRKELYWGFFNGKAQVKRLGAWKETEWNLCDHYLPYAVGGGYVLSYNLVKYIAINVDSLRLFNSEDVSVGLWLSALANIERRHDIRFDTEYRSRGCSNEYLITHKQSTESMKALHDYYTMTGNLCSKEFSSRMSYHYNWTVPPSQCCVRKAGII
;
A
#
# COMPACT_ATOMS: atom_id res chain seq x y z
N MET A 1 -14.56 -0.25 -10.96
CA MET A 1 -15.72 0.46 -10.36
C MET A 1 -16.33 -0.38 -9.24
N ARG A 2 -16.53 -1.69 -9.48
CA ARG A 2 -17.07 -2.64 -8.50
C ARG A 2 -16.27 -2.68 -7.20
N GLU A 3 -14.95 -2.62 -7.30
CA GLU A 3 -13.96 -2.63 -6.21
C GLU A 3 -14.17 -1.39 -5.34
N ARG A 4 -14.10 -0.19 -5.93
CA ARG A 4 -14.35 1.09 -5.23
C ARG A 4 -15.71 1.14 -4.53
N VAL A 5 -16.77 0.67 -5.20
CA VAL A 5 -18.12 0.60 -4.60
C VAL A 5 -18.12 -0.35 -3.39
N THR A 6 -17.40 -1.46 -3.48
CA THR A 6 -17.29 -2.42 -2.37
C THR A 6 -16.50 -1.83 -1.21
N ILE A 7 -15.37 -1.18 -1.48
CA ILE A 7 -14.55 -0.51 -0.47
C ILE A 7 -15.38 0.55 0.28
N ARG A 8 -16.08 1.44 -0.44
CA ARG A 8 -16.97 2.47 0.15
C ARG A 8 -18.07 1.89 1.04
N LYS A 9 -18.53 0.66 0.75
CA LYS A 9 -19.58 -0.03 1.50
C LYS A 9 -19.04 -0.94 2.60
N THR A 10 -17.72 -1.09 2.73
CA THR A 10 -17.08 -1.97 3.70
C THR A 10 -16.17 -1.16 4.62
N TRP A 11 -14.86 -1.31 4.52
CA TRP A 11 -13.91 -0.72 5.48
C TRP A 11 -13.76 0.81 5.39
N LEU A 12 -14.39 1.46 4.40
CA LEU A 12 -14.58 2.92 4.34
C LEU A 12 -16.03 3.38 4.62
N SER A 13 -16.91 2.47 5.06
CA SER A 13 -18.32 2.81 5.29
C SER A 13 -18.53 3.74 6.48
N GLU A 14 -17.69 3.61 7.50
CA GLU A 14 -17.72 4.49 8.67
C GLU A 14 -16.97 5.79 8.37
N LYS A 15 -17.68 6.91 8.55
CA LYS A 15 -17.07 8.24 8.42
C LYS A 15 -16.12 8.49 9.58
N ASN A 16 -14.90 8.89 9.27
CA ASN A 16 -13.93 9.37 10.25
C ASN A 16 -13.41 10.72 9.77
N ASP A 17 -13.58 11.77 10.57
CA ASP A 17 -13.23 13.14 10.19
C ASP A 17 -11.70 13.34 10.02
N ASN A 18 -10.89 12.46 10.60
CA ASN A 18 -9.43 12.46 10.46
C ASN A 18 -8.95 11.62 9.26
N VAL A 19 -9.86 11.00 8.50
CA VAL A 19 -9.50 10.17 7.35
C VAL A 19 -10.09 10.73 6.07
N LYS A 20 -9.22 10.94 5.09
CA LYS A 20 -9.61 11.22 3.71
C LYS A 20 -9.16 10.08 2.81
N HIS A 21 -10.09 9.53 2.04
CA HIS A 21 -9.77 8.51 1.04
C HIS A 21 -9.88 9.06 -0.38
N LEU A 22 -9.04 8.53 -1.27
CA LEU A 22 -9.00 8.89 -2.68
C LEU A 22 -8.73 7.65 -3.53
N PHE A 23 -9.43 7.52 -4.64
CA PHE A 23 -9.17 6.48 -5.64
C PHE A 23 -8.42 7.08 -6.83
N ALA A 24 -7.14 6.74 -6.98
CA ALA A 24 -6.31 7.18 -8.09
C ALA A 24 -6.68 6.48 -9.40
N ILE A 25 -6.94 7.26 -10.45
CA ILE A 25 -7.36 6.73 -11.77
C ILE A 25 -6.65 7.51 -12.88
N GLY A 26 -5.94 6.80 -13.77
CA GLY A 26 -5.43 7.38 -15.00
C GLY A 26 -6.56 7.59 -16.01
N THR A 27 -6.70 8.80 -16.55
CA THR A 27 -7.77 9.13 -17.50
C THR A 27 -7.27 9.46 -18.90
N GLN A 28 -5.98 9.29 -19.18
CA GLN A 28 -5.45 9.47 -20.53
C GLN A 28 -5.95 8.36 -21.46
N ASN A 29 -6.54 8.75 -22.60
CA ASN A 29 -7.03 7.86 -23.65
C ASN A 29 -8.10 6.85 -23.20
N ILE A 30 -8.89 7.19 -22.17
CA ILE A 30 -10.05 6.38 -21.82
C ILE A 30 -11.22 6.69 -22.76
N GLU A 31 -12.06 5.69 -23.03
CA GLU A 31 -13.25 5.84 -23.87
C GLU A 31 -14.24 6.84 -23.24
N LEU A 32 -15.00 7.54 -24.08
CA LEU A 32 -15.91 8.60 -23.64
C LEU A 32 -16.93 8.11 -22.61
N GLU A 33 -17.55 6.94 -22.83
CA GLU A 33 -18.52 6.34 -21.90
C GLU A 33 -17.91 6.05 -20.51
N ASN A 34 -16.67 5.55 -20.50
CA ASN A 34 -15.93 5.33 -19.26
C ASN A 34 -15.59 6.66 -18.57
N TYR A 35 -15.23 7.70 -19.33
CA TYR A 35 -14.98 9.03 -18.79
C TYR A 35 -16.24 9.66 -18.18
N GLU A 36 -17.38 9.59 -18.86
CA GLU A 36 -18.68 10.07 -18.36
C GLU A 36 -19.12 9.34 -17.09
N THR A 37 -18.87 8.03 -17.03
CA THR A 37 -19.10 7.22 -15.82
C THR A 37 -18.24 7.71 -14.65
N LEU A 38 -16.95 7.99 -14.88
CA LEU A 38 -16.06 8.55 -13.85
C LEU A 38 -16.48 9.95 -13.43
N GLN A 39 -16.94 10.81 -14.35
CA GLN A 39 -17.46 12.13 -14.01
C GLN A 39 -18.72 12.04 -13.14
N SER A 40 -19.63 11.13 -13.46
CA SER A 40 -20.84 10.87 -12.67
C SER A 40 -20.49 10.33 -11.28
N GLU A 41 -19.53 9.40 -11.19
CA GLU A 41 -19.02 8.91 -9.91
C GLU A 41 -18.37 10.03 -9.09
N GLN A 42 -17.54 10.88 -9.72
CA GLN A 42 -16.88 12.00 -9.06
C GLN A 42 -17.87 13.05 -8.58
N ALA A 43 -18.91 13.36 -9.34
CA ALA A 43 -19.96 14.30 -8.95
C ALA A 43 -20.69 13.82 -7.68
N LYS A 44 -20.87 12.49 -7.55
CA LYS A 44 -21.55 11.86 -6.42
C LYS A 44 -20.68 11.71 -5.17
N PHE A 45 -19.47 11.18 -5.32
CA PHE A 45 -18.64 10.76 -4.18
C PHE A 45 -17.47 11.71 -3.87
N LYS A 46 -17.00 12.48 -4.87
CA LYS A 46 -15.92 13.47 -4.73
C LYS A 46 -14.61 12.90 -4.14
N ASP A 47 -14.36 11.62 -4.37
CA ASP A 47 -13.23 10.86 -3.83
C ASP A 47 -12.36 10.23 -4.93
N LEU A 48 -12.48 10.66 -6.18
CA LEU A 48 -11.58 10.26 -7.25
C LEU A 48 -10.41 11.24 -7.38
N LEU A 49 -9.21 10.69 -7.48
CA LEU A 49 -7.99 11.39 -7.85
C LEU A 49 -7.69 11.10 -9.32
N LEU A 50 -8.26 11.91 -10.21
CA LEU A 50 -8.12 11.74 -11.66
C LEU A 50 -6.76 12.27 -12.14
N LEU A 51 -6.02 11.44 -12.89
CA LEU A 51 -4.70 11.72 -13.43
C LEU A 51 -4.78 11.82 -14.97
N PRO A 52 -5.02 13.03 -15.53
CA PRO A 52 -5.34 13.21 -16.95
C PRO A 52 -4.21 12.91 -17.91
N LYS A 53 -2.95 13.00 -17.45
CA LYS A 53 -1.75 12.73 -18.25
C LYS A 53 -1.23 11.30 -18.08
N LEU A 54 -2.01 10.43 -17.45
CA LEU A 54 -1.64 9.04 -17.17
C LEU A 54 -2.62 8.09 -17.85
N ARG A 55 -2.09 7.20 -18.69
CA ARG A 55 -2.84 6.03 -19.18
C ARG A 55 -2.76 4.93 -18.13
N ASP A 56 -3.92 4.47 -17.64
CA ASP A 56 -3.97 3.39 -16.65
C ASP A 56 -3.64 2.05 -17.33
N ALA A 57 -2.54 1.45 -16.90
CA ALA A 57 -2.07 0.16 -17.37
C ALA A 57 -1.12 -0.43 -16.32
N TYR A 58 -0.94 -1.75 -16.34
CA TYR A 58 -0.03 -2.41 -15.42
C TYR A 58 1.42 -1.84 -15.49
N GLY A 59 1.93 -1.57 -16.71
CA GLY A 59 3.25 -0.97 -16.91
C GLY A 59 3.37 0.52 -16.53
N THR A 60 2.29 1.17 -16.09
CA THR A 60 2.30 2.57 -15.67
C THR A 60 1.97 2.74 -14.18
N LEU A 61 1.89 1.66 -13.40
CA LEU A 61 1.58 1.70 -11.97
C LEU A 61 2.56 2.57 -11.17
N THR A 62 3.85 2.48 -11.42
CA THR A 62 4.84 3.34 -10.74
C THR A 62 4.63 4.82 -11.04
N LYS A 63 4.25 5.15 -12.29
CA LYS A 63 3.86 6.52 -12.66
C LYS A 63 2.56 6.93 -11.97
N LYS A 64 1.60 6.01 -11.85
CA LYS A 64 0.36 6.24 -11.11
C LYS A 64 0.62 6.59 -9.66
N VAL A 65 1.44 5.81 -8.95
CA VAL A 65 1.78 6.06 -7.54
C VAL A 65 2.51 7.39 -7.37
N SER A 66 3.55 7.64 -8.16
CA SER A 66 4.32 8.88 -8.03
C SER A 66 3.50 10.14 -8.35
N GLN A 67 2.69 10.13 -9.42
CA GLN A 67 1.77 11.24 -9.72
C GLN A 67 0.67 11.38 -8.66
N SER A 68 0.20 10.27 -8.07
CA SER A 68 -0.76 10.34 -6.97
C SER A 68 -0.16 11.01 -5.74
N PHE A 69 1.08 10.66 -5.38
CA PHE A 69 1.79 11.27 -4.26
C PHE A 69 2.02 12.76 -4.49
N GLN A 70 2.46 13.14 -5.69
CA GLN A 70 2.59 14.55 -6.08
C GLN A 70 1.26 15.29 -5.93
N ARG A 71 0.18 14.75 -6.51
CA ARG A 71 -1.12 15.41 -6.48
C ARG A 71 -1.73 15.49 -5.08
N ILE A 72 -1.53 14.48 -4.24
CA ILE A 72 -1.99 14.48 -2.85
C ILE A 72 -1.22 15.51 -2.03
N TYR A 73 0.11 15.55 -2.18
CA TYR A 73 0.97 16.56 -1.55
C TYR A 73 0.56 17.99 -1.92
N ASP A 74 0.21 18.25 -3.19
CA ASP A 74 -0.20 19.58 -3.64
C ASP A 74 -1.60 20.01 -3.14
N LEU A 75 -2.45 19.04 -2.76
CA LEU A 75 -3.87 19.29 -2.48
C LEU A 75 -4.24 19.27 -1.01
N TYR A 76 -3.47 18.55 -0.18
CA TYR A 76 -3.88 18.21 1.17
C TYR A 76 -2.73 18.32 2.16
N ASP A 77 -3.06 18.81 3.34
CA ASP A 77 -2.24 18.65 4.54
C ASP A 77 -2.65 17.34 5.23
N PHE A 78 -1.67 16.51 5.59
CA PHE A 78 -1.86 15.22 6.22
C PHE A 78 -0.58 14.79 6.94
N ASP A 79 -0.70 13.93 7.95
CA ASP A 79 0.45 13.39 8.68
C ASP A 79 0.97 12.07 8.09
N TYR A 80 0.04 11.22 7.62
CA TYR A 80 0.34 9.92 7.03
C TYR A 80 -0.48 9.67 5.77
N LEU A 81 0.12 8.95 4.82
CA LEU A 81 -0.52 8.41 3.64
C LEU A 81 -0.47 6.89 3.70
N LEU A 82 -1.64 6.26 3.67
CA LEU A 82 -1.78 4.83 3.42
C LEU A 82 -1.99 4.60 1.91
N LYS A 83 -1.04 3.91 1.26
CA LYS A 83 -1.26 3.33 -0.07
C LYS A 83 -1.75 1.90 0.12
N VAL A 84 -2.83 1.54 -0.55
CA VAL A 84 -3.37 0.17 -0.63
C VAL A 84 -3.87 -0.12 -2.04
N ASP A 85 -3.91 -1.41 -2.40
CA ASP A 85 -4.55 -1.86 -3.64
C ASP A 85 -6.07 -1.95 -3.47
N ASP A 86 -6.83 -1.89 -4.56
CA ASP A 86 -8.30 -1.90 -4.53
C ASP A 86 -8.91 -3.29 -4.24
N ASP A 87 -8.06 -4.30 -4.09
CA ASP A 87 -8.37 -5.63 -3.58
C ASP A 87 -7.77 -5.87 -2.17
N SER A 88 -7.53 -4.81 -1.40
CA SER A 88 -7.06 -4.90 -0.01
C SER A 88 -8.14 -4.49 0.99
N PHE A 89 -8.21 -5.17 2.14
CA PHE A 89 -9.09 -4.83 3.26
C PHE A 89 -8.28 -4.25 4.42
N VAL A 90 -8.72 -3.14 4.99
CA VAL A 90 -8.00 -2.42 6.06
C VAL A 90 -8.86 -2.38 7.32
N VAL A 91 -8.28 -2.77 8.46
CA VAL A 91 -8.89 -2.53 9.77
C VAL A 91 -8.57 -1.11 10.22
N LEU A 92 -9.32 -0.15 9.69
CA LEU A 92 -8.97 1.27 9.74
C LEU A 92 -8.78 1.80 11.18
N HIS A 93 -9.67 1.47 12.12
CA HIS A 93 -9.53 1.95 13.50
C HIS A 93 -8.27 1.40 14.19
N LYS A 94 -7.91 0.13 13.96
CA LYS A 94 -6.69 -0.46 14.53
C LYS A 94 -5.46 0.23 13.94
N LEU A 95 -5.49 0.53 12.63
CA LEU A 95 -4.42 1.27 11.97
C LEU A 95 -4.24 2.66 12.60
N LEU A 96 -5.32 3.43 12.78
CA LEU A 96 -5.29 4.76 13.38
C LEU A 96 -4.74 4.76 14.80
N VAL A 97 -5.22 3.85 15.66
CA VAL A 97 -4.71 3.72 17.04
C VAL A 97 -3.19 3.43 17.07
N ASN A 98 -2.69 2.65 16.11
CA ASN A 98 -1.25 2.37 16.01
C ASN A 98 -0.44 3.59 15.53
N LEU A 99 -1.03 4.47 14.71
CA LEU A 99 -0.43 5.74 14.30
C LEU A 99 -0.42 6.73 15.47
N ASP A 100 -1.52 6.89 16.19
CA ASP A 100 -1.59 7.73 17.40
C ASP A 100 -0.56 7.27 18.45
N THR A 101 -0.43 5.96 18.63
CA THR A 101 0.59 5.36 19.51
C THR A 101 2.01 5.62 19.02
N TRP A 102 2.22 5.68 17.70
CA TRP A 102 3.52 6.01 17.12
C TRP A 102 3.88 7.48 17.38
N GLU A 103 2.93 8.39 17.17
CA GLU A 103 3.11 9.83 17.43
C GLU A 103 3.34 10.12 18.91
N ALA A 104 2.58 9.49 19.79
CA ALA A 104 2.71 9.68 21.24
C ALA A 104 4.09 9.27 21.78
N LYS A 105 4.84 8.39 21.08
CA LYS A 105 6.22 8.06 21.43
C LYS A 105 7.20 9.21 21.16
N GLY A 106 6.80 10.23 20.40
CA GLY A 106 7.61 11.41 20.11
C GLY A 106 8.85 11.10 19.27
N TYR A 107 8.83 10.02 18.49
CA TYR A 107 9.95 9.70 17.59
C TYR A 107 10.08 10.75 16.50
N ARG A 108 11.30 11.29 16.34
CA ARG A 108 11.60 12.31 15.31
C ARG A 108 11.92 11.73 13.93
N LYS A 109 11.62 10.45 13.70
CA LYS A 109 11.93 9.75 12.45
C LYS A 109 10.71 9.68 11.56
N GLU A 110 10.94 9.77 10.26
CA GLU A 110 9.90 9.61 9.25
C GLU A 110 9.50 8.15 9.11
N LEU A 111 8.22 7.84 9.33
CA LEU A 111 7.71 6.48 9.32
C LEU A 111 7.52 5.94 7.90
N TYR A 112 8.10 4.78 7.61
CA TYR A 112 7.75 3.90 6.50
C TYR A 112 7.37 2.53 7.06
N TRP A 113 6.07 2.23 7.07
CA TRP A 113 5.51 1.09 7.79
C TRP A 113 4.78 0.12 6.86
N GLY A 114 5.12 -1.16 6.95
CA GLY A 114 4.46 -2.22 6.21
C GLY A 114 5.18 -3.55 6.30
N PHE A 115 4.84 -4.49 5.43
CA PHE A 115 5.54 -5.77 5.36
C PHE A 115 6.77 -5.67 4.46
N PHE A 116 7.95 -5.45 5.04
CA PHE A 116 9.20 -5.30 4.28
C PHE A 116 9.75 -6.62 3.75
N ASN A 117 10.25 -6.61 2.52
CA ASN A 117 11.03 -7.69 1.90
C ASN A 117 12.39 -7.16 1.41
N GLY A 118 13.48 -7.77 1.87
CA GLY A 118 14.85 -7.44 1.44
C GLY A 118 15.55 -8.55 0.64
N LYS A 119 14.90 -9.71 0.49
CA LYS A 119 15.47 -10.89 -0.19
C LYS A 119 14.83 -11.14 -1.56
N ALA A 120 13.96 -10.24 -2.02
CA ALA A 120 13.29 -10.39 -3.30
C ALA A 120 14.30 -10.34 -4.45
N GLN A 121 14.31 -11.40 -5.26
CA GLN A 121 15.09 -11.43 -6.49
C GLN A 121 14.44 -10.57 -7.56
N VAL A 122 15.29 -9.92 -8.34
CA VAL A 122 14.86 -9.12 -9.48
C VAL A 122 14.15 -10.01 -10.49
N LYS A 123 12.92 -9.65 -10.85
CA LYS A 123 12.17 -10.38 -11.87
C LYS A 123 12.81 -10.13 -13.22
N ARG A 124 13.31 -11.18 -13.87
CA ARG A 124 13.93 -11.10 -15.21
C ARG A 124 12.99 -11.54 -16.34
N LEU A 125 11.87 -12.18 -16.01
CA LEU A 125 10.91 -12.74 -16.96
C LEU A 125 9.46 -12.41 -16.57
N GLY A 126 8.56 -12.53 -17.54
CA GLY A 126 7.11 -12.31 -17.37
C GLY A 126 6.70 -10.85 -17.38
N ALA A 127 5.43 -10.59 -17.04
CA ALA A 127 4.85 -9.24 -17.01
C ALA A 127 5.52 -8.31 -15.99
N TRP A 128 6.15 -8.88 -14.97
CA TRP A 128 6.79 -8.19 -13.85
C TRP A 128 8.28 -7.94 -14.07
N LYS A 129 8.81 -8.20 -15.28
CA LYS A 129 10.26 -8.12 -15.53
C LYS A 129 10.79 -6.70 -15.36
N GLU A 130 11.96 -6.56 -14.75
CA GLU A 130 12.70 -5.30 -14.61
C GLU A 130 13.97 -5.38 -15.46
N THR A 131 13.85 -5.08 -16.76
CA THR A 131 14.99 -5.15 -17.69
C THR A 131 16.06 -4.12 -17.35
N GLU A 132 15.63 -2.94 -16.90
CA GLU A 132 16.53 -1.83 -16.60
C GLU A 132 17.18 -1.94 -15.21
N TRP A 133 16.80 -2.92 -14.38
CA TRP A 133 17.37 -3.03 -13.04
C TRP A 133 18.83 -3.49 -13.09
N ASN A 134 19.71 -2.54 -12.74
CA ASN A 134 21.17 -2.68 -12.70
C ASN A 134 21.78 -2.13 -11.40
N LEU A 135 20.98 -1.99 -10.33
CA LEU A 135 21.45 -1.42 -9.06
C LEU A 135 22.07 -2.47 -8.13
N CYS A 136 21.58 -3.72 -8.18
CA CYS A 136 22.02 -4.85 -7.36
C CYS A 136 21.46 -6.16 -7.91
N ASP A 137 21.92 -7.31 -7.39
CA ASP A 137 21.40 -8.64 -7.73
C ASP A 137 19.98 -8.89 -7.20
N HIS A 138 19.61 -8.19 -6.13
CA HIS A 138 18.28 -8.23 -5.50
C HIS A 138 17.66 -6.83 -5.52
N TYR A 139 16.35 -6.76 -5.30
CA TYR A 139 15.73 -5.47 -5.00
C TYR A 139 16.26 -4.94 -3.66
N LEU A 140 16.35 -3.60 -3.55
CA LEU A 140 16.59 -2.96 -2.25
C LEU A 140 15.37 -3.18 -1.34
N PRO A 141 15.51 -3.10 -0.01
CA PRO A 141 14.40 -3.29 0.92
C PRO A 141 13.21 -2.38 0.62
N TYR A 142 12.03 -2.99 0.50
CA TYR A 142 10.77 -2.29 0.21
C TYR A 142 9.61 -2.92 0.97
N ALA A 143 8.57 -2.14 1.28
CA ALA A 143 7.32 -2.68 1.80
C ALA A 143 6.45 -3.21 0.65
N VAL A 144 5.92 -4.42 0.77
CA VAL A 144 5.20 -5.10 -0.31
C VAL A 144 3.85 -4.42 -0.63
N GLY A 145 3.53 -4.32 -1.93
CA GLY A 145 2.54 -3.41 -2.52
C GLY A 145 1.09 -3.48 -2.05
N GLY A 146 0.61 -4.59 -1.47
CA GLY A 146 -0.79 -4.70 -1.02
C GLY A 146 -1.18 -3.65 0.03
N GLY A 147 -0.20 -3.09 0.74
CA GLY A 147 -0.43 -1.93 1.60
C GLY A 147 0.79 -1.47 2.36
N TYR A 148 1.00 -0.16 2.45
CA TYR A 148 2.02 0.45 3.30
C TYR A 148 1.68 1.90 3.66
N VAL A 149 2.21 2.35 4.79
CA VAL A 149 2.05 3.72 5.30
C VAL A 149 3.36 4.49 5.14
N LEU A 150 3.24 5.73 4.67
CA LEU A 150 4.32 6.71 4.60
C LEU A 150 3.93 7.95 5.41
N SER A 151 4.85 8.47 6.20
CA SER A 151 4.74 9.81 6.80
C SER A 151 4.83 10.91 5.73
N TYR A 152 4.26 12.07 6.05
CA TYR A 152 4.19 13.23 5.17
C TYR A 152 5.52 13.57 4.49
N ASN A 153 6.62 13.66 5.23
CA ASN A 153 7.90 14.09 4.65
C ASN A 153 8.46 13.07 3.64
N LEU A 154 8.14 11.78 3.76
CA LEU A 154 8.52 10.78 2.77
C LEU A 154 7.71 10.95 1.48
N VAL A 155 6.40 11.21 1.60
CA VAL A 155 5.54 11.50 0.45
C VAL A 155 5.99 12.78 -0.24
N LYS A 156 6.25 13.84 0.54
CA LYS A 156 6.81 15.11 0.06
C LYS A 156 8.12 14.90 -0.69
N TYR A 157 9.05 14.12 -0.13
CA TYR A 157 10.33 13.84 -0.79
C TYR A 157 10.13 13.20 -2.16
N ILE A 158 9.22 12.22 -2.28
CA ILE A 158 8.92 11.60 -3.57
C ILE A 158 8.24 12.60 -4.52
N ALA A 159 7.23 13.32 -4.03
CA ALA A 159 6.43 14.28 -4.79
C ALA A 159 7.28 15.37 -5.46
N ILE A 160 8.21 15.98 -4.71
CA ILE A 160 9.03 17.09 -5.23
C ILE A 160 10.17 16.62 -6.13
N ASN A 161 10.56 15.34 -6.06
CA ASN A 161 11.67 14.77 -6.84
C ASN A 161 11.20 13.85 -7.98
N VAL A 162 9.89 13.74 -8.24
CA VAL A 162 9.31 12.73 -9.14
C VAL A 162 10.00 12.65 -10.52
N ASP A 163 10.40 13.80 -11.09
CA ASP A 163 11.04 13.86 -12.41
C ASP A 163 12.50 13.37 -12.41
N SER A 164 13.15 13.34 -11.25
CA SER A 164 14.53 12.86 -11.06
C SER A 164 14.59 11.41 -10.58
N LEU A 165 13.47 10.86 -10.11
CA LEU A 165 13.41 9.52 -9.57
C LEU A 165 13.32 8.47 -10.67
N ARG A 166 14.21 7.48 -10.61
CA ARG A 166 14.21 6.37 -11.57
C ARG A 166 12.98 5.49 -11.37
N LEU A 167 12.22 5.27 -12.43
CA LEU A 167 11.02 4.45 -12.40
C LEU A 167 11.36 3.00 -12.78
N PHE A 168 10.89 2.05 -11.97
CA PHE A 168 10.86 0.63 -12.29
C PHE A 168 9.40 0.18 -12.48
N ASN A 169 9.15 -0.99 -13.04
CA ASN A 169 7.80 -1.49 -13.30
C ASN A 169 7.00 -1.75 -12.01
N SER A 170 7.65 -2.26 -10.97
CA SER A 170 7.05 -2.51 -9.65
C SER A 170 7.09 -1.21 -8.83
N GLU A 171 5.91 -0.73 -8.44
CA GLU A 171 5.76 0.57 -7.77
C GLU A 171 6.27 0.52 -6.33
N ASP A 172 6.06 -0.61 -5.66
CA ASP A 172 6.51 -0.86 -4.30
C ASP A 172 8.05 -0.94 -4.19
N VAL A 173 8.69 -1.65 -5.12
CA VAL A 173 10.15 -1.67 -5.29
C VAL A 173 10.68 -0.25 -5.57
N SER A 174 10.00 0.51 -6.42
CA SER A 174 10.39 1.87 -6.76
C SER A 174 10.34 2.79 -5.53
N VAL A 175 9.27 2.73 -4.73
CA VAL A 175 9.16 3.48 -3.48
C VAL A 175 10.27 3.09 -2.50
N GLY A 176 10.53 1.78 -2.34
CA GLY A 176 11.65 1.31 -1.50
C GLY A 176 13.01 1.84 -1.94
N LEU A 177 13.26 1.88 -3.26
CA LEU A 177 14.46 2.48 -3.82
C LEU A 177 14.55 3.98 -3.54
N TRP A 178 13.51 4.76 -3.84
CA TRP A 178 13.53 6.21 -3.70
C TRP A 178 13.80 6.64 -2.25
N LEU A 179 13.30 5.87 -1.29
CA LEU A 179 13.47 6.12 0.13
C LEU A 179 14.71 5.43 0.73
N SER A 180 15.50 4.69 -0.06
CA SER A 180 16.60 3.86 0.46
C SER A 180 17.74 4.66 1.10
N ALA A 181 18.08 5.82 0.54
CA ALA A 181 19.21 6.64 0.96
C ALA A 181 18.87 7.64 2.09
N LEU A 182 17.60 7.73 2.51
CA LEU A 182 17.18 8.67 3.54
C LEU A 182 17.69 8.23 4.92
N ALA A 183 18.31 9.16 5.66
CA ALA A 183 18.89 8.89 6.98
C ALA A 183 17.86 8.96 8.11
N ASN A 184 16.94 9.94 8.06
CA ASN A 184 15.93 10.16 9.11
C ASN A 184 14.64 9.33 8.88
N ILE A 185 14.77 8.05 8.55
CA ILE A 185 13.64 7.16 8.26
C ILE A 185 13.61 6.00 9.25
N GLU A 186 12.42 5.68 9.76
CA GLU A 186 12.14 4.43 10.47
C GLU A 186 11.41 3.47 9.52
N ARG A 187 12.10 2.40 9.12
CA ARG A 187 11.48 1.31 8.38
C ARG A 187 10.91 0.29 9.34
N ARG A 188 9.60 0.37 9.57
CA ARG A 188 8.90 -0.51 10.50
C ARG A 188 8.35 -1.72 9.74
N HIS A 189 9.00 -2.86 9.91
CA HIS A 189 8.44 -4.14 9.47
C HIS A 189 7.35 -4.60 10.43
N ASP A 190 6.18 -4.95 9.89
CA ASP A 190 5.04 -5.40 10.68
C ASP A 190 4.35 -6.59 10.04
N ILE A 191 4.32 -7.71 10.77
CA ILE A 191 3.72 -8.95 10.30
C ILE A 191 2.21 -8.85 10.17
N ARG A 192 1.56 -7.83 10.76
CA ARG A 192 0.12 -7.62 10.65
C ARG A 192 -0.32 -7.06 9.29
N PHE A 193 0.64 -6.76 8.41
CA PHE A 193 0.41 -6.41 7.02
C PHE A 193 0.48 -7.68 6.17
N ASP A 194 -0.66 -8.34 5.94
CA ASP A 194 -0.76 -9.49 5.04
C ASP A 194 -0.87 -9.02 3.59
N THR A 195 0.21 -8.40 3.10
CA THR A 195 0.24 -7.64 1.84
C THR A 195 0.99 -8.34 0.72
N GLU A 196 1.45 -9.58 0.95
CA GLU A 196 2.10 -10.38 -0.07
C GLU A 196 1.11 -10.85 -1.16
N TYR A 197 1.62 -11.25 -2.33
CA TYR A 197 0.79 -11.79 -3.43
C TYR A 197 -0.04 -13.02 -3.01
N ARG A 198 0.47 -13.82 -2.06
CA ARG A 198 -0.25 -14.92 -1.44
C ARG A 198 -0.39 -14.62 0.04
N SER A 199 -1.63 -14.57 0.51
CA SER A 199 -1.96 -14.43 1.93
C SER A 199 -1.27 -15.49 2.79
N ARG A 200 -0.90 -15.09 4.02
CA ARG A 200 -0.33 -15.98 5.03
C ARG A 200 -1.41 -16.71 5.84
N GLY A 201 -2.69 -16.49 5.55
CA GLY A 201 -3.83 -17.12 6.20
C GLY A 201 -4.73 -16.06 6.82
N CYS A 202 -5.25 -16.32 8.01
CA CYS A 202 -6.03 -15.34 8.74
C CYS A 202 -5.53 -15.18 10.17
N SER A 203 -5.37 -13.92 10.58
CA SER A 203 -5.20 -13.48 11.96
C SER A 203 -6.13 -12.32 12.25
N ASN A 204 -6.69 -12.30 13.46
CA ASN A 204 -7.49 -11.20 13.99
C ASN A 204 -6.63 -9.97 14.34
N GLU A 205 -5.30 -10.13 14.39
CA GLU A 205 -4.34 -9.04 14.57
C GLU A 205 -3.96 -8.33 13.27
N TYR A 206 -4.35 -8.86 12.11
CA TYR A 206 -4.06 -8.21 10.84
C TYR A 206 -4.67 -6.81 10.75
N LEU A 207 -3.85 -5.87 10.27
CA LEU A 207 -4.23 -4.49 9.98
C LEU A 207 -4.64 -4.32 8.53
N ILE A 208 -3.97 -5.04 7.63
CA ILE A 208 -4.25 -5.05 6.20
C ILE A 208 -4.22 -6.49 5.71
N THR A 209 -5.24 -6.90 4.96
CA THR A 209 -5.30 -8.21 4.32
C THR A 209 -5.46 -8.08 2.82
N HIS A 210 -4.54 -8.71 2.09
CA HIS A 210 -4.50 -8.74 0.64
C HIS A 210 -4.23 -10.17 0.16
N LYS A 211 -4.84 -10.63 -0.93
CA LYS A 211 -5.85 -9.96 -1.77
C LYS A 211 -7.26 -10.46 -1.47
N GLN A 212 -8.25 -9.61 -1.67
CA GLN A 212 -9.66 -9.86 -1.39
C GLN A 212 -10.49 -9.64 -2.65
N SER A 213 -11.29 -10.65 -3.01
CA SER A 213 -12.38 -10.40 -3.97
C SER A 213 -13.43 -9.49 -3.34
N THR A 214 -14.34 -8.94 -4.15
CA THR A 214 -15.42 -8.09 -3.64
C THR A 214 -16.36 -8.83 -2.69
N GLU A 215 -16.50 -10.15 -2.85
CA GLU A 215 -17.30 -11.01 -1.97
C GLU A 215 -16.56 -11.27 -0.66
N SER A 216 -15.26 -11.61 -0.74
CA SER A 216 -14.42 -11.82 0.43
C SER A 216 -14.32 -10.56 1.30
N MET A 217 -14.15 -9.40 0.66
CA MET A 217 -14.08 -8.10 1.35
C MET A 217 -15.38 -7.79 2.12
N LYS A 218 -16.54 -8.11 1.55
CA LYS A 218 -17.83 -7.95 2.25
C LYS A 218 -17.97 -8.94 3.40
N ALA A 219 -17.65 -10.21 3.17
CA ALA A 219 -17.72 -11.24 4.21
C ALA A 219 -16.79 -10.92 5.39
N LEU A 220 -15.56 -10.43 5.11
CA LEU A 220 -14.63 -9.93 6.13
C LEU A 220 -15.23 -8.75 6.90
N HIS A 221 -15.79 -7.78 6.18
CA HIS A 221 -16.41 -6.61 6.81
C HIS A 221 -17.57 -7.00 7.73
N ASP A 222 -18.53 -7.79 7.22
CA ASP A 222 -19.72 -8.18 7.96
C ASP A 222 -19.34 -8.98 9.21
N TYR A 223 -18.39 -9.90 9.08
CA TYR A 223 -17.90 -10.69 10.20
C TYR A 223 -17.15 -9.83 11.22
N TYR A 224 -16.32 -8.91 10.77
CA TYR A 224 -15.57 -7.99 11.63
C TYR A 224 -16.51 -7.04 12.39
N THR A 225 -17.49 -6.46 11.73
CA THR A 225 -18.49 -5.59 12.36
C THR A 225 -19.32 -6.34 13.39
N MET A 226 -19.63 -7.63 13.14
CA MET A 226 -20.40 -8.45 14.08
C MET A 226 -19.59 -8.93 15.30
N THR A 227 -18.30 -9.23 15.13
CA THR A 227 -17.53 -9.99 16.13
C THR A 227 -16.27 -9.29 16.64
N GLY A 228 -15.80 -8.25 15.96
CA GLY A 228 -14.47 -7.64 16.18
C GLY A 228 -13.30 -8.48 15.65
N ASN A 229 -13.57 -9.63 15.02
CA ASN A 229 -12.56 -10.56 14.50
C ASN A 229 -12.61 -10.64 12.98
N LEU A 230 -11.48 -10.94 12.34
CA LEU A 230 -11.38 -11.13 10.88
C LEU A 230 -11.74 -12.54 10.45
N CYS A 231 -11.63 -13.52 11.34
CA CYS A 231 -12.08 -14.89 11.09
C CYS A 231 -12.47 -15.60 12.39
N SER A 232 -13.30 -16.63 12.24
CA SER A 232 -13.77 -17.48 13.35
C SER A 232 -12.67 -18.32 13.97
N LYS A 233 -11.66 -18.67 13.19
CA LYS A 233 -10.48 -19.41 13.63
C LYS A 233 -9.28 -18.91 12.85
N GLU A 234 -8.26 -18.46 13.57
CA GLU A 234 -6.99 -18.09 12.97
C GLU A 234 -6.28 -19.31 12.39
N PHE A 235 -5.61 -19.12 11.25
CA PHE A 235 -4.84 -20.18 10.60
C PHE A 235 -3.68 -19.58 9.82
N SER A 236 -2.58 -20.32 9.75
CA SER A 236 -1.44 -19.98 8.91
C SER A 236 -1.39 -20.91 7.69
N SER A 237 -1.48 -20.33 6.50
CA SER A 237 -1.29 -21.05 5.23
C SER A 237 0.16 -21.00 4.74
N ARG A 238 0.98 -20.11 5.32
CA ARG A 238 2.37 -19.89 4.93
C ARG A 238 3.18 -19.29 6.08
N MET A 239 4.44 -19.70 6.17
CA MET A 239 5.41 -19.13 7.09
C MET A 239 5.66 -17.64 6.84
N SER A 240 5.72 -16.86 7.92
CA SER A 240 6.07 -15.44 7.91
C SER A 240 7.49 -15.22 8.46
N TYR A 241 7.93 -13.98 8.62
CA TYR A 241 9.23 -13.62 9.17
C TYR A 241 9.14 -12.28 9.89
N HIS A 242 10.07 -12.02 10.81
CA HIS A 242 10.40 -10.66 11.23
C HIS A 242 11.63 -10.21 10.44
N TYR A 243 11.58 -9.02 9.86
CA TYR A 243 12.72 -8.46 9.16
C TYR A 243 13.86 -8.17 10.13
N ASN A 244 15.02 -8.80 9.91
CA ASN A 244 16.23 -8.49 10.66
C ASN A 244 17.00 -7.32 10.03
N TRP A 245 16.95 -6.16 10.68
CA TRP A 245 17.63 -4.93 10.21
C TRP A 245 19.13 -4.87 10.53
N THR A 246 19.67 -5.83 11.29
CA THR A 246 21.11 -5.85 11.65
C THR A 246 21.98 -6.61 10.66
N VAL A 247 21.36 -7.21 9.63
CA VAL A 247 22.04 -8.00 8.59
C VAL A 247 21.75 -7.42 7.20
N PRO A 248 22.57 -7.74 6.19
CA PRO A 248 22.27 -7.36 4.82
C PRO A 248 20.89 -7.84 4.36
N PRO A 249 20.22 -7.12 3.43
CA PRO A 249 18.88 -7.46 2.94
C PRO A 249 18.73 -8.92 2.46
N SER A 250 19.76 -9.51 1.86
CA SER A 250 19.73 -10.91 1.40
C SER A 250 19.58 -11.93 2.55
N GLN A 251 19.83 -11.52 3.79
CA GLN A 251 19.78 -12.35 5.00
C GLN A 251 18.64 -11.95 5.97
N CYS A 252 17.89 -10.87 5.69
CA CYS A 252 16.90 -10.29 6.62
C CYS A 252 15.73 -11.21 6.98
N CYS A 253 15.31 -12.04 6.02
CA CYS A 253 13.91 -12.42 5.88
C CYS A 253 13.74 -13.95 5.85
N VAL A 254 14.26 -14.61 6.89
CA VAL A 254 14.17 -16.07 7.05
C VAL A 254 12.77 -16.44 7.54
N ARG A 255 11.99 -17.11 6.69
CA ARG A 255 10.64 -17.57 7.01
C ARG A 255 10.65 -18.66 8.08
N LYS A 256 9.76 -18.52 9.08
CA LYS A 256 9.58 -19.46 10.20
C LYS A 256 8.10 -19.76 10.41
N ALA A 257 7.81 -20.96 10.91
CA ALA A 257 6.45 -21.34 11.32
C ALA A 257 6.03 -20.59 12.61
N GLY A 258 4.73 -20.39 12.79
CA GLY A 258 4.16 -19.80 14.01
C GLY A 258 4.25 -18.26 14.10
N ILE A 259 4.80 -17.59 13.09
CA ILE A 259 4.73 -16.13 12.98
C ILE A 259 3.44 -15.80 12.24
N ILE A 260 2.46 -15.30 13.00
CA ILE A 260 1.12 -14.91 12.55
C ILE A 260 0.94 -13.44 12.93
#